data_AF-A0A4S9XMP2-F1
#
_entry.id   AF-A0A4S9XMP2-F1
#
_cell.length_a   1.000
_cell.length_b   1.000
_cell.length_c   1.000
_cell.angle_alpha   90.00
_cell.angle_beta   90.00
_cell.angle_gamma   90.00
#
_symmetry.space_group_name_H-M   'P 1'
#
loop_
_entity.id
_entity.type
_entity.pdbx_description
1 polymer ?
#
loop_
_entity_poly.entity_id
_entity_poly.type
_entity_poly.pdbx_seq_one_letter_code
_entity_poly.pdbx_strand_id
1 'polypeptide(L)'
;MLPSISYRAQPLSPAFGSPTARANFCEEDFVIVSFIAEFINTCTNAAYIFYAARALRRLPKDASFAAKSLYYGLGLVGVCSSLFHGLLSYHAQMADDTSMIVATSIVLQRAMTYQKTPTFIYWFSGLLLLAVITETTYHVIMDEQTVHELSFVFLIIAVAAKTRSLIKLRVQQLKDKKMLQKAVIFGAGCFVFGYLLWQLDFIFCTELTAIKRVLGMPWGFLLELHGWWHIPTAVGAHTFMIMIDVLTRDRVELLEGDFTLFGENTTVVRTKGD
;
A
#
# COMPACT_ATOMS: atom_id res chain seq x y z
N MET A 1 -29.29 -1.63 23.31
CA MET A 1 -28.59 -1.17 22.10
C MET A 1 -27.35 -0.43 22.53
N LEU A 2 -26.22 -0.61 21.85
CA LEU A 2 -25.05 0.25 22.08
C LEU A 2 -25.40 1.68 21.63
N PRO A 3 -24.89 2.73 22.30
CA PRO A 3 -25.13 4.10 21.87
C PRO A 3 -24.71 4.29 20.40
N SER A 4 -25.57 4.90 19.59
CA SER A 4 -25.27 5.22 18.19
C SER A 4 -25.90 6.53 17.76
N ILE A 5 -25.29 7.14 16.73
CA ILE A 5 -25.77 8.36 16.08
C ILE A 5 -26.17 7.98 14.66
N SER A 6 -27.42 8.26 14.27
CA SER A 6 -27.86 8.01 12.90
C SER A 6 -27.03 8.80 11.89
N TYR A 7 -26.72 8.18 10.76
CA TYR A 7 -26.16 8.88 9.61
C TYR A 7 -27.11 9.99 9.13
N ARG A 8 -26.54 11.01 8.52
CA ARG A 8 -27.33 12.10 7.94
C ARG A 8 -28.23 11.56 6.83
N ALA A 9 -29.46 12.08 6.74
CA ALA A 9 -30.39 11.69 5.69
C ALA A 9 -29.94 12.15 4.29
N GLN A 10 -29.26 13.30 4.22
CA GLN A 10 -28.78 13.92 2.99
C GLN A 10 -27.28 14.27 3.13
N PRO A 11 -26.46 14.14 2.08
CA PRO A 11 -25.07 14.53 2.14
C PRO A 11 -24.91 16.04 2.38
N LEU A 12 -23.81 16.44 3.00
CA LEU A 12 -23.44 17.85 3.11
C LEU A 12 -22.94 18.38 1.76
N SER A 13 -23.06 19.69 1.55
CA SER A 13 -22.48 20.33 0.36
C SER A 13 -20.93 20.23 0.42
N PRO A 14 -20.27 19.72 -0.63
CA PRO A 14 -18.81 19.58 -0.66
C PRO A 14 -18.09 20.92 -0.52
N ALA A 15 -17.13 21.00 0.40
CA ALA A 15 -16.37 22.23 0.67
C ALA A 15 -15.37 22.59 -0.44
N PHE A 16 -14.88 21.60 -1.19
CA PHE A 16 -13.80 21.75 -2.18
C PHE A 16 -14.26 21.51 -3.63
N GLY A 17 -15.56 21.62 -3.88
CA GLY A 17 -16.16 21.35 -5.19
C GLY A 17 -16.76 19.95 -5.30
N SER A 18 -17.59 19.75 -6.32
CA SER A 18 -18.29 18.48 -6.53
C SER A 18 -17.32 17.36 -6.95
N PRO A 19 -17.60 16.10 -6.58
CA PRO A 19 -16.88 14.94 -7.10
C PRO A 19 -16.80 14.93 -8.63
N THR A 20 -15.64 14.58 -9.16
CA THR A 20 -15.35 14.45 -10.60
C THR A 20 -14.62 13.15 -10.94
N ALA A 21 -14.21 12.37 -9.94
CA ALA A 21 -13.58 11.08 -10.13
C ALA A 21 -14.52 10.09 -10.82
N ARG A 22 -13.93 9.15 -11.56
CA ARG A 22 -14.65 8.03 -12.15
C ARG A 22 -14.98 6.98 -11.11
N ALA A 23 -14.04 6.72 -10.20
CA ALA A 23 -14.21 5.77 -9.11
C ALA A 23 -14.91 6.45 -7.90
N ASN A 24 -15.86 5.74 -7.31
CA ASN A 24 -16.58 6.09 -6.08
C ASN A 24 -16.91 4.76 -5.37
N PHE A 25 -16.64 4.66 -4.07
CA PHE A 25 -16.74 3.41 -3.32
C PHE A 25 -18.02 3.35 -2.50
N CYS A 26 -18.19 2.31 -1.67
CA CYS A 26 -19.44 2.10 -0.97
C CYS A 26 -19.65 3.02 0.25
N GLU A 27 -18.63 3.74 0.70
CA GLU A 27 -18.78 4.71 1.77
C GLU A 27 -19.60 5.91 1.27
N GLU A 28 -20.63 6.31 2.02
CA GLU A 28 -21.51 7.39 1.54
C GLU A 28 -20.84 8.77 1.64
N ASP A 29 -20.80 9.49 0.52
CA ASP A 29 -20.13 10.78 0.40
C ASP A 29 -20.69 11.87 1.33
N PHE A 30 -19.80 12.59 2.03
CA PHE A 30 -20.08 13.81 2.80
C PHE A 30 -21.20 13.67 3.84
N VAL A 31 -21.51 12.46 4.31
CA VAL A 31 -22.55 12.22 5.32
C VAL A 31 -22.07 12.53 6.75
N ILE A 32 -20.75 12.56 6.98
CA ILE A 32 -20.13 12.87 8.28
C ILE A 32 -19.69 14.34 8.36
N VAL A 33 -18.85 14.79 7.42
CA VAL A 33 -18.34 16.17 7.34
C VAL A 33 -18.32 16.66 5.89
N SER A 34 -18.31 17.98 5.67
CA SER A 34 -18.40 18.58 4.32
C SER A 34 -17.09 18.62 3.54
N PHE A 35 -15.95 18.38 4.20
CA PHE A 35 -14.62 18.53 3.60
C PHE A 35 -13.87 17.20 3.41
N ILE A 36 -14.52 16.07 3.73
CA ILE A 36 -14.04 14.70 3.47
C ILE A 36 -15.24 13.93 2.91
N ALA A 37 -15.13 13.44 1.67
CA ALA A 37 -16.19 12.68 1.01
C ALA A 37 -16.40 11.33 1.70
N GLU A 38 -15.40 10.45 1.65
CA GLU A 38 -15.43 9.12 2.25
C GLU A 38 -14.54 9.12 3.51
N PHE A 39 -15.13 9.25 4.69
CA PHE A 39 -14.42 9.55 5.94
C PHE A 39 -13.50 8.40 6.40
N ILE A 40 -14.00 7.18 6.43
CA ILE A 40 -13.24 6.00 6.86
C ILE A 40 -12.21 5.62 5.80
N ASN A 41 -12.55 5.65 4.51
CA ASN A 41 -11.61 5.44 3.41
C ASN A 41 -10.45 6.47 3.47
N THR A 42 -10.75 7.73 3.77
CA THR A 42 -9.72 8.77 3.98
C THR A 42 -8.86 8.50 5.22
N CYS A 43 -9.46 8.24 6.38
CA CYS A 43 -8.70 8.13 7.64
C CYS A 43 -7.84 6.87 7.72
N THR A 44 -8.29 5.76 7.14
CA THR A 44 -7.57 4.47 7.18
C THR A 44 -6.25 4.51 6.41
N ASN A 45 -6.09 5.43 5.46
CA ASN A 45 -4.83 5.69 4.77
C ASN A 45 -3.69 6.20 5.68
N ALA A 46 -4.01 6.65 6.90
CA ALA A 46 -3.00 6.93 7.92
C ALA A 46 -2.11 5.72 8.23
N ALA A 47 -2.57 4.48 7.96
CA ALA A 47 -1.77 3.27 8.10
C ALA A 47 -0.52 3.27 7.20
N TYR A 48 -0.65 3.63 5.92
CA TYR A 48 0.47 3.74 5.00
C TYR A 48 1.49 4.77 5.48
N ILE A 49 1.01 5.95 5.89
CA ILE A 49 1.84 7.05 6.39
C ILE A 49 2.57 6.63 7.69
N PHE A 50 1.87 5.95 8.60
CA PHE A 50 2.44 5.44 9.84
C PHE A 50 3.56 4.45 9.57
N TYR A 51 3.34 3.44 8.73
CA TYR A 51 4.34 2.43 8.41
C TYR A 51 5.54 3.03 7.66
N ALA A 52 5.31 3.97 6.75
CA ALA A 52 6.37 4.73 6.09
C ALA A 52 7.23 5.49 7.10
N ALA A 53 6.61 6.27 7.99
CA ALA A 53 7.30 7.06 8.99
C ALA A 53 8.03 6.19 10.03
N ARG A 54 7.44 5.05 10.41
CA ARG A 54 8.09 4.06 11.29
C ARG A 54 9.34 3.48 10.64
N ALA A 55 9.28 3.11 9.36
CA ALA A 55 10.40 2.56 8.63
C ALA A 55 11.55 3.58 8.49
N LEU A 56 11.22 4.81 8.09
CA LEU A 56 12.18 5.89 7.95
C LEU A 56 12.91 6.21 9.26
N ARG A 57 12.22 6.15 10.40
CA ARG A 57 12.83 6.34 11.73
C ARG A 57 13.78 5.21 12.15
N ARG A 58 13.57 3.99 11.64
CA ARG A 58 14.42 2.83 11.93
C ARG A 58 15.63 2.73 11.00
N LEU A 59 15.61 3.41 9.85
CA LEU A 59 16.77 3.47 8.97
C LEU A 59 17.96 4.17 9.65
N PRO A 60 19.20 3.74 9.36
CA PRO A 60 20.39 4.51 9.71
C PRO A 60 20.30 5.96 9.22
N LYS A 61 20.85 6.92 9.98
CA LYS A 61 20.79 8.34 9.61
C LYS A 61 21.42 8.61 8.23
N ASP A 62 22.49 7.88 7.94
CA ASP A 62 23.27 7.88 6.70
C ASP A 62 22.70 6.96 5.60
N ALA A 63 21.52 6.36 5.81
CA ALA A 63 20.89 5.53 4.79
C ALA A 63 20.72 6.30 3.47
N SER A 64 21.05 5.62 2.37
CA SER A 64 21.02 6.19 1.03
C SER A 64 19.61 6.64 0.64
N PHE A 65 19.53 7.59 -0.31
CA PHE A 65 18.25 8.01 -0.87
C PHE A 65 17.46 6.83 -1.46
N ALA A 66 18.14 5.88 -2.09
CA ALA A 66 17.53 4.66 -2.63
C ALA A 66 16.91 3.74 -1.55
N ALA A 67 17.37 3.80 -0.29
CA ALA A 67 16.73 3.11 0.84
C ALA A 67 15.53 3.88 1.37
N LYS A 68 15.65 5.20 1.46
CA LYS A 68 14.55 6.06 1.90
C LYS A 68 13.41 6.11 0.89
N SER A 69 13.69 6.00 -0.41
CA SER A 69 12.71 6.12 -1.49
C SER A 69 11.60 5.08 -1.46
N LEU A 70 11.87 3.85 -0.98
CA LEU A 70 10.84 2.82 -0.79
C LEU A 70 9.73 3.33 0.14
N TYR A 71 10.13 3.93 1.26
CA TYR A 71 9.22 4.39 2.30
C TYR A 71 8.63 5.76 1.97
N TYR A 72 9.33 6.61 1.22
CA TYR A 72 8.71 7.80 0.62
C TYR A 72 7.60 7.40 -0.36
N GLY A 73 7.82 6.36 -1.17
CA GLY A 73 6.77 5.81 -2.04
C GLY A 73 5.55 5.34 -1.25
N LEU A 74 5.74 4.59 -0.17
CA LEU A 74 4.64 4.14 0.71
C LEU A 74 3.87 5.31 1.32
N GLY A 75 4.58 6.32 1.82
CA GLY A 75 3.96 7.52 2.39
C GLY A 75 3.19 8.32 1.35
N LEU A 76 3.72 8.39 0.12
CA LEU A 76 3.07 9.07 -1.00
C LEU A 76 1.74 8.40 -1.37
N VAL A 77 1.70 7.06 -1.42
CA VAL A 77 0.44 6.31 -1.61
C VAL A 77 -0.60 6.70 -0.56
N GLY A 78 -0.22 6.69 0.72
CA GLY A 78 -1.14 7.08 1.79
C GLY A 78 -1.66 8.52 1.66
N VAL A 79 -0.81 9.47 1.27
CA VAL A 79 -1.22 10.87 1.07
C VAL A 79 -2.12 11.03 -0.15
N CYS A 80 -1.75 10.45 -1.29
CA CYS A 80 -2.52 10.54 -2.52
C CYS A 80 -3.88 9.87 -2.37
N SER A 81 -3.95 8.68 -1.76
CA SER A 81 -5.20 7.98 -1.47
C SER A 81 -6.08 8.75 -0.47
N SER A 82 -5.49 9.33 0.58
CA SER A 82 -6.24 10.21 1.50
C SER A 82 -6.85 11.41 0.76
N LEU A 83 -6.11 12.01 -0.18
CA LEU A 83 -6.61 13.12 -0.98
C LEU A 83 -7.71 12.68 -1.95
N PHE A 84 -7.58 11.49 -2.54
CA PHE A 84 -8.58 10.93 -3.42
C PHE A 84 -9.90 10.68 -2.68
N HIS A 85 -9.90 9.87 -1.62
CA HIS A 85 -11.11 9.59 -0.84
C HIS A 85 -11.69 10.83 -0.15
N GLY A 86 -10.85 11.82 0.16
CA GLY A 86 -11.30 13.07 0.75
C GLY A 86 -12.03 13.99 -0.24
N LEU A 87 -11.58 14.03 -1.51
CA LEU A 87 -12.05 14.98 -2.50
C LEU A 87 -12.95 14.37 -3.58
N LEU A 88 -12.80 13.08 -3.87
CA LEU A 88 -13.35 12.38 -5.03
C LEU A 88 -13.18 13.16 -6.33
N SER A 89 -12.01 13.78 -6.51
CA SER A 89 -11.68 14.52 -7.73
C SER A 89 -10.86 13.66 -8.68
N TYR A 90 -11.08 13.85 -9.99
CA TYR A 90 -10.34 13.13 -11.03
C TYR A 90 -8.81 13.23 -10.85
N HIS A 91 -8.29 14.43 -10.59
CA HIS A 91 -6.84 14.61 -10.41
C HIS A 91 -6.29 13.91 -9.16
N ALA A 92 -7.09 13.85 -8.08
CA ALA A 92 -6.69 13.12 -6.88
C ALA A 92 -6.73 11.60 -7.12
N GLN A 93 -7.73 11.09 -7.85
CA GLN A 93 -7.77 9.70 -8.29
C GLN A 93 -6.52 9.34 -9.10
N MET A 94 -6.20 10.14 -10.13
CA MET A 94 -4.99 9.92 -10.94
C MET A 94 -3.72 9.94 -10.09
N ALA A 95 -3.65 10.81 -9.07
CA ALA A 95 -2.50 10.86 -8.17
C ALA A 95 -2.40 9.59 -7.30
N ASP A 96 -3.52 9.07 -6.80
CA ASP A 96 -3.56 7.83 -6.01
C ASP A 96 -3.10 6.63 -6.86
N ASP A 97 -3.80 6.36 -7.96
CA ASP A 97 -3.49 5.27 -8.88
C ASP A 97 -2.02 5.34 -9.35
N THR A 98 -1.56 6.50 -9.82
CA THR A 98 -0.16 6.68 -10.25
C THR A 98 0.83 6.40 -9.12
N SER A 99 0.53 6.85 -7.90
CA SER A 99 1.44 6.68 -6.76
C SER A 99 1.65 5.19 -6.43
N MET A 100 0.64 4.35 -6.60
CA MET A 100 0.72 2.90 -6.39
C MET A 100 1.69 2.23 -7.39
N ILE A 101 1.59 2.61 -8.67
CA ILE A 101 2.47 2.11 -9.74
C ILE A 101 3.90 2.56 -9.53
N VAL A 102 4.11 3.84 -9.20
CA VAL A 102 5.43 4.41 -8.92
C VAL A 102 6.08 3.74 -7.70
N ALA A 103 5.37 3.65 -6.58
CA ALA A 103 5.90 3.06 -5.35
C ALA A 103 6.32 1.59 -5.57
N THR A 104 5.47 0.80 -6.24
CA THR A 104 5.76 -0.62 -6.51
C THR A 104 6.89 -0.78 -7.52
N SER A 105 6.97 0.12 -8.51
CA SER A 105 8.07 0.15 -9.48
C SER A 105 9.42 0.48 -8.82
N ILE A 106 9.47 1.37 -7.84
CA ILE A 106 10.71 1.63 -7.06
C ILE A 106 11.16 0.35 -6.33
N VAL A 107 10.23 -0.38 -5.71
CA VAL A 107 10.52 -1.66 -5.04
C VAL A 107 11.05 -2.69 -6.04
N LEU A 108 10.38 -2.84 -7.18
CA LEU A 108 10.77 -3.79 -8.22
C LEU A 108 12.14 -3.43 -8.83
N GLN A 109 12.37 -2.14 -9.12
CA GLN A 109 13.65 -1.63 -9.61
C GLN A 109 14.77 -2.04 -8.69
N ARG A 110 14.64 -1.77 -7.40
CA ARG A 110 15.66 -2.12 -6.41
C ARG A 110 15.89 -3.63 -6.32
N ALA A 111 14.82 -4.42 -6.34
CA ALA A 111 14.89 -5.87 -6.27
C ALA A 111 15.58 -6.48 -7.51
N MET A 112 15.30 -5.95 -8.70
CA MET A 112 15.79 -6.49 -9.98
C MET A 112 17.21 -6.07 -10.31
N THR A 113 17.64 -4.89 -9.84
CA THR A 113 18.95 -4.30 -10.11
C THR A 113 20.04 -4.71 -9.12
N TYR A 114 19.68 -5.43 -8.06
CA TYR A 114 20.62 -5.92 -7.05
C TYR A 114 21.78 -6.73 -7.67
N GLN A 115 23.02 -6.29 -7.41
CA GLN A 115 24.28 -6.89 -7.93
C GLN A 115 24.26 -7.11 -9.46
N LYS A 116 23.59 -6.23 -10.21
CA LYS A 116 23.60 -6.24 -11.67
C LYS A 116 24.65 -5.29 -12.22
N THR A 117 25.05 -5.55 -13.47
CA THR A 117 25.98 -4.67 -14.18
C THR A 117 25.33 -3.31 -14.43
N PRO A 118 26.11 -2.21 -14.49
CA PRO A 118 25.56 -0.88 -14.78
C PRO A 118 24.69 -0.86 -16.05
N THR A 119 25.11 -1.57 -17.10
CA THR A 119 24.34 -1.72 -18.35
C THR A 119 22.95 -2.29 -18.11
N PHE A 120 22.84 -3.36 -17.32
CA PHE A 120 21.53 -3.94 -16.99
C PHE A 120 20.69 -2.99 -16.14
N ILE A 121 21.31 -2.29 -15.18
CA ILE A 121 20.61 -1.33 -14.31
C ILE A 121 20.00 -0.21 -15.16
N TYR A 122 20.76 0.41 -16.07
CA TYR A 122 20.25 1.47 -16.93
C TYR A 122 19.16 0.97 -17.87
N TRP A 123 19.37 -0.18 -18.52
CA TRP A 123 18.38 -0.76 -19.41
C TRP A 123 17.06 -1.09 -18.69
N PHE A 124 17.13 -1.81 -17.56
CA PHE A 124 15.94 -2.20 -16.82
C PHE A 124 15.21 -1.00 -16.22
N SER A 125 15.95 -0.04 -15.66
CA SER A 125 15.35 1.17 -15.08
C SER A 125 14.70 2.04 -16.16
N GLY A 126 15.32 2.17 -17.34
CA GLY A 126 14.75 2.90 -18.47
C GLY A 126 13.49 2.23 -19.01
N LEU A 127 13.49 0.90 -19.16
CA LEU A 127 12.31 0.14 -19.58
C LEU A 127 11.17 0.25 -18.57
N LEU A 128 11.47 0.12 -17.28
CA LEU A 128 10.47 0.24 -16.23
C LEU A 128 9.88 1.66 -16.18
N LEU A 129 10.71 2.70 -16.29
CA LEU A 129 10.25 4.08 -16.36
C LEU A 129 9.34 4.31 -17.56
N LEU A 130 9.71 3.80 -18.74
CA LEU A 130 8.87 3.86 -19.93
C LEU A 130 7.52 3.18 -19.68
N ALA A 131 7.51 1.99 -19.09
CA ALA A 131 6.28 1.27 -18.77
C ALA A 131 5.38 2.05 -17.81
N VAL A 132 5.94 2.67 -16.76
CA VAL A 132 5.19 3.54 -15.83
C VAL A 132 4.60 4.74 -16.57
N ILE A 133 5.40 5.44 -17.39
CA ILE A 133 4.91 6.60 -18.16
C ILE A 133 3.78 6.18 -19.11
N THR A 134 3.94 5.06 -19.82
CA THR A 134 2.93 4.56 -20.75
C THR A 134 1.65 4.17 -20.02
N GLU A 135 1.74 3.42 -18.93
CA GLU A 135 0.59 3.03 -18.11
C GLU A 135 -0.15 4.26 -17.58
N THR A 136 0.56 5.20 -16.96
CA THR A 136 -0.05 6.40 -16.39
C THR A 136 -0.65 7.31 -17.46
N THR A 137 0.02 7.45 -18.61
CA THR A 137 -0.53 8.24 -19.74
C THR A 137 -1.78 7.59 -20.30
N TYR A 138 -1.77 6.27 -20.46
CA TYR A 138 -2.95 5.52 -20.92
C TYR A 138 -4.10 5.67 -19.92
N HIS A 139 -3.83 5.50 -18.63
CA HIS A 139 -4.81 5.63 -17.55
C HIS A 139 -5.48 7.01 -17.56
N VAL A 140 -4.68 8.08 -17.66
CA VAL A 140 -5.17 9.46 -17.72
C VAL A 140 -6.01 9.72 -18.97
N ILE A 141 -5.60 9.23 -20.15
CA ILE A 141 -6.31 9.50 -21.42
C ILE A 141 -7.60 8.69 -21.53
N MET A 142 -7.56 7.42 -21.17
CA MET A 142 -8.68 6.50 -21.33
C MET A 142 -9.65 6.57 -20.16
N ASP A 143 -9.21 7.12 -19.02
CA ASP A 143 -9.96 7.25 -17.78
C ASP A 143 -10.61 5.90 -17.41
N GLU A 144 -9.85 4.81 -17.35
CA GLU A 144 -10.38 3.46 -17.11
C GLU A 144 -9.48 2.66 -16.17
N GLN A 145 -10.04 1.84 -15.28
CA GLN A 145 -9.28 1.25 -14.16
C GLN A 145 -8.63 -0.12 -14.47
N THR A 146 -9.03 -0.79 -15.54
CA THR A 146 -8.70 -2.20 -15.81
C THR A 146 -7.21 -2.39 -16.08
N VAL A 147 -6.62 -1.58 -16.96
CA VAL A 147 -5.19 -1.69 -17.28
C VAL A 147 -4.34 -1.32 -16.07
N HIS A 148 -4.77 -0.32 -15.30
CA HIS A 148 -4.13 0.07 -14.05
C HIS A 148 -4.10 -1.10 -13.04
N GLU A 149 -5.25 -1.69 -12.75
CA GLU A 149 -5.37 -2.82 -11.81
C GLU A 149 -4.53 -4.02 -12.24
N LEU A 150 -4.60 -4.40 -13.52
CA LEU A 150 -3.80 -5.53 -14.04
C LEU A 150 -2.30 -5.25 -13.98
N SER A 151 -1.89 -4.00 -14.27
CA SER A 151 -0.49 -3.57 -14.19
C SER A 151 0.01 -3.61 -12.73
N PHE A 152 -0.80 -3.12 -11.79
CA PHE A 152 -0.50 -3.17 -10.37
C PHE A 152 -0.39 -4.62 -9.86
N VAL A 153 -1.35 -5.49 -10.22
CA VAL A 153 -1.33 -6.93 -9.87
C VAL A 153 -0.09 -7.63 -10.44
N PHE A 154 0.31 -7.30 -11.66
CA PHE A 154 1.53 -7.82 -12.25
C PHE A 154 2.79 -7.39 -11.46
N LEU A 155 2.88 -6.10 -11.12
CA LEU A 155 4.01 -5.56 -10.36
C LEU A 155 4.14 -6.21 -8.97
N ILE A 156 3.04 -6.39 -8.24
CA ILE A 156 3.08 -7.05 -6.91
C ILE A 156 3.52 -8.52 -7.01
N ILE A 157 3.08 -9.25 -8.05
CA ILE A 157 3.51 -10.63 -8.30
C ILE A 157 5.01 -10.67 -8.63
N ALA A 158 5.49 -9.76 -9.47
CA ALA A 158 6.90 -9.66 -9.83
C ALA A 158 7.78 -9.36 -8.60
N VAL A 159 7.35 -8.42 -7.74
CA VAL A 159 8.03 -8.12 -6.46
C VAL A 159 8.04 -9.35 -5.56
N ALA A 160 6.92 -10.05 -5.39
CA ALA A 160 6.85 -11.24 -4.55
C ALA A 160 7.74 -12.38 -5.06
N ALA A 161 7.72 -12.64 -6.37
CA ALA A 161 8.56 -13.64 -7.01
C ALA A 161 10.05 -13.29 -6.87
N LYS A 162 10.41 -12.02 -7.08
CA LYS A 162 11.79 -11.57 -6.96
C LYS A 162 12.28 -11.60 -5.51
N THR A 163 11.42 -11.26 -4.55
CA THR A 163 11.71 -11.36 -3.12
C THR A 163 12.05 -12.81 -2.75
N ARG A 164 11.24 -13.79 -3.18
CA ARG A 164 11.54 -15.23 -2.97
C ARG A 164 12.87 -15.66 -3.59
N SER A 165 13.17 -15.16 -4.79
CA SER A 165 14.46 -15.41 -5.46
C SER A 165 15.64 -14.85 -4.65
N LEU A 166 15.54 -13.61 -4.14
CA LEU A 166 16.58 -12.99 -3.32
C LEU A 166 16.77 -13.71 -1.99
N ILE A 167 15.69 -14.15 -1.32
CA ILE A 167 15.78 -14.97 -0.09
C ILE A 167 16.60 -16.24 -0.35
N LYS A 168 16.33 -16.95 -1.46
CA LYS A 168 17.06 -18.18 -1.82
C LYS A 168 18.55 -17.90 -2.08
N LEU A 169 18.86 -16.76 -2.70
CA LEU A 169 20.22 -16.37 -3.08
C LEU A 169 21.06 -15.88 -1.88
N ARG A 170 20.47 -15.03 -1.04
CA ARG A 170 21.22 -14.19 -0.08
C ARG A 170 21.22 -14.71 1.34
N VAL A 171 20.22 -15.50 1.70
CA VAL A 171 20.09 -16.03 3.05
C VAL A 171 20.64 -17.45 3.03
N GLN A 172 21.48 -17.83 3.99
CA GLN A 172 22.01 -19.20 4.08
C GLN A 172 21.38 -19.98 5.23
N GLN A 173 21.26 -19.34 6.39
CA GLN A 173 20.70 -19.92 7.60
C GLN A 173 19.25 -20.37 7.40
N LEU A 174 18.97 -21.62 7.76
CA LEU A 174 17.64 -22.22 7.56
C LEU A 174 16.57 -21.54 8.43
N LYS A 175 16.92 -21.12 9.65
CA LYS A 175 16.03 -20.37 10.56
C LYS A 175 15.53 -19.09 9.87
N ASP A 176 16.46 -18.31 9.35
CA ASP A 176 16.19 -17.00 8.73
C ASP A 176 15.41 -17.15 7.42
N LYS A 177 15.73 -18.17 6.59
CA LYS A 177 14.95 -18.51 5.39
C LYS A 177 13.50 -18.79 5.74
N LYS A 178 13.25 -19.62 6.76
CA LYS A 178 11.90 -19.97 7.20
C LYS A 178 11.16 -18.75 7.73
N MET A 179 11.82 -17.88 8.49
CA MET A 179 11.24 -16.62 8.97
C MET A 179 10.81 -15.72 7.80
N LEU A 180 11.69 -15.47 6.82
CA LEU A 180 11.38 -14.64 5.67
C LEU A 180 10.32 -15.25 4.75
N GLN A 181 10.29 -16.57 4.60
CA GLN A 181 9.22 -17.26 3.89
C GLN A 181 7.86 -17.08 4.57
N LYS A 182 7.81 -17.16 5.91
CA LYS A 182 6.59 -16.83 6.67
C LYS A 182 6.19 -15.37 6.47
N ALA A 183 7.15 -14.44 6.47
CA ALA A 183 6.88 -13.03 6.20
C ALA A 183 6.33 -12.79 4.78
N VAL A 184 6.83 -13.50 3.77
CA VAL A 184 6.28 -13.47 2.39
C VAL A 184 4.84 -14.00 2.37
N ILE A 185 4.54 -15.11 3.04
CA ILE A 185 3.18 -15.67 3.11
C ILE A 185 2.25 -14.70 3.85
N PHE A 186 2.71 -14.13 4.96
CA PHE A 186 1.96 -13.15 5.73
C PHE A 186 1.65 -11.89 4.91
N GLY A 187 2.67 -11.27 4.30
CA GLY A 187 2.49 -10.07 3.49
C GLY A 187 1.57 -10.30 2.29
N ALA A 188 1.74 -11.43 1.57
CA ALA A 188 0.85 -11.81 0.48
C ALA A 188 -0.59 -12.09 0.98
N GLY A 189 -0.72 -12.75 2.14
CA GLY A 189 -2.01 -12.98 2.79
C GLY A 189 -2.72 -11.68 3.16
N CYS A 190 -1.99 -10.64 3.59
CA CYS A 190 -2.56 -9.33 3.85
C CYS A 190 -3.12 -8.68 2.57
N PHE A 191 -2.40 -8.74 1.44
CA PHE A 191 -2.92 -8.27 0.16
C PHE A 191 -4.16 -9.06 -0.29
N VAL A 192 -4.15 -10.38 -0.17
CA VAL A 192 -5.31 -11.22 -0.55
C VAL A 192 -6.51 -10.93 0.34
N PHE A 193 -6.31 -10.87 1.65
CA PHE A 193 -7.38 -10.59 2.62
C PHE A 193 -7.97 -9.21 2.40
N GLY A 194 -7.10 -8.23 2.20
CA GLY A 194 -7.55 -6.92 1.84
C GLY A 194 -8.38 -6.93 0.54
N TYR A 195 -7.92 -7.64 -0.49
CA TYR A 195 -8.57 -7.60 -1.81
C TYR A 195 -9.96 -8.20 -1.70
N LEU A 196 -10.09 -9.25 -0.88
CA LEU A 196 -11.38 -9.79 -0.49
C LEU A 196 -12.28 -8.73 0.17
N LEU A 197 -11.78 -7.92 1.11
CA LEU A 197 -12.58 -6.85 1.72
C LEU A 197 -13.08 -5.84 0.67
N TRP A 198 -12.19 -5.39 -0.23
CA TRP A 198 -12.58 -4.48 -1.31
C TRP A 198 -13.63 -5.10 -2.25
N GLN A 199 -13.47 -6.37 -2.63
CA GLN A 199 -14.44 -7.05 -3.49
C GLN A 199 -15.79 -7.25 -2.80
N LEU A 200 -15.79 -7.55 -1.49
CA LEU A 200 -17.03 -7.65 -0.71
C LEU A 200 -17.74 -6.30 -0.60
N ASP A 201 -16.99 -5.20 -0.42
CA ASP A 201 -17.50 -3.83 -0.42
C ASP A 201 -18.22 -3.52 -1.74
N PHE A 202 -17.56 -3.84 -2.85
CA PHE A 202 -18.07 -3.60 -4.20
C PHE A 202 -19.32 -4.43 -4.52
N ILE A 203 -19.32 -5.72 -4.20
CA ILE A 203 -20.41 -6.64 -4.55
C ILE A 203 -21.65 -6.41 -3.69
N PHE A 204 -21.48 -6.18 -2.39
CA PHE A 204 -22.59 -6.09 -1.42
C PHE A 204 -22.89 -4.66 -0.99
N CYS A 205 -22.56 -3.67 -1.82
CA CYS A 205 -22.59 -2.28 -1.39
C CYS A 205 -23.98 -1.82 -0.92
N THR A 206 -25.04 -2.23 -1.63
CA THR A 206 -26.41 -1.84 -1.29
C THR A 206 -26.82 -2.39 0.07
N GLU A 207 -26.51 -3.66 0.33
CA GLU A 207 -26.81 -4.35 1.57
C GLU A 207 -25.99 -3.80 2.73
N LEU A 208 -24.68 -3.60 2.53
CA LEU A 208 -23.79 -3.01 3.52
C LEU A 208 -24.27 -1.61 3.92
N THR A 209 -24.61 -0.77 2.95
CA THR A 209 -25.13 0.59 3.20
C THR A 209 -26.44 0.59 4.00
N ALA A 210 -27.37 -0.31 3.67
CA ALA A 210 -28.61 -0.45 4.42
C ALA A 210 -28.33 -0.83 5.89
N ILE A 211 -27.40 -1.77 6.12
CA ILE A 211 -27.02 -2.19 7.48
C ILE A 211 -26.30 -1.05 8.22
N LYS A 212 -25.39 -0.33 7.57
CA LYS A 212 -24.69 0.85 8.13
C LYS A 212 -25.68 1.89 8.65
N ARG A 213 -26.72 2.21 7.87
CA ARG A 213 -27.76 3.17 8.24
C ARG A 213 -28.62 2.71 9.43
N VAL A 214 -28.85 1.40 9.60
CA VAL A 214 -29.56 0.84 10.77
C VAL A 214 -28.68 0.86 12.02
N LEU A 215 -27.40 0.52 11.89
CA LEU A 215 -26.46 0.49 13.01
C LEU A 215 -26.13 1.90 13.54
N GLY A 216 -25.97 2.86 12.63
CA GLY A 216 -25.50 4.20 12.94
C GLY A 216 -24.02 4.25 13.31
N MET A 217 -23.50 5.45 13.54
CA MET A 217 -22.11 5.69 13.91
C MET A 217 -21.89 5.45 15.41
N PRO A 218 -20.75 4.89 15.83
CA PRO A 218 -19.62 4.48 14.99
C PRO A 218 -19.72 3.05 14.46
N TRP A 219 -20.75 2.27 14.82
CA TRP A 219 -20.82 0.83 14.51
C TRP A 219 -20.89 0.53 13.01
N GLY A 220 -21.50 1.42 12.22
CA GLY A 220 -21.50 1.36 10.76
C GLY A 220 -20.10 1.44 10.15
N PHE A 221 -19.13 2.08 10.81
CA PHE A 221 -17.75 2.18 10.31
C PHE A 221 -17.08 0.80 10.15
N LEU A 222 -17.51 -0.20 10.92
CA LEU A 222 -16.99 -1.57 10.81
C LEU A 222 -17.32 -2.23 9.46
N LEU A 223 -18.29 -1.69 8.72
CA LEU A 223 -18.74 -2.20 7.42
C LEU A 223 -18.19 -1.39 6.24
N GLU A 224 -17.34 -0.39 6.48
CA GLU A 224 -16.60 0.31 5.41
C GLU A 224 -15.42 -0.55 4.95
N LEU A 225 -15.72 -1.65 4.25
CA LEU A 225 -14.76 -2.71 3.96
C LEU A 225 -13.64 -2.23 3.04
N HIS A 226 -13.91 -1.28 2.14
CA HIS A 226 -12.87 -0.62 1.35
C HIS A 226 -11.91 0.21 2.23
N GLY A 227 -12.41 0.88 3.27
CA GLY A 227 -11.54 1.58 4.22
C GLY A 227 -10.66 0.59 4.99
N TRP A 228 -11.23 -0.54 5.40
CA TRP A 228 -10.48 -1.61 6.05
C TRP A 228 -9.51 -2.33 5.10
N TRP A 229 -9.61 -2.16 3.78
CA TRP A 229 -8.63 -2.67 2.80
C TRP A 229 -7.27 -1.96 2.92
N HIS A 230 -7.24 -0.66 3.21
CA HIS A 230 -6.01 0.14 3.29
C HIS A 230 -5.02 -0.35 4.35
N ILE A 231 -5.52 -0.85 5.48
CA ILE A 231 -4.67 -1.29 6.60
C ILE A 231 -3.87 -2.56 6.26
N PRO A 232 -4.49 -3.70 5.87
CA PRO A 232 -3.74 -4.91 5.53
C PRO A 232 -2.86 -4.70 4.30
N THR A 233 -3.24 -3.90 3.30
CA THR A 233 -2.34 -3.59 2.17
C THR A 233 -1.16 -2.75 2.61
N ALA A 234 -1.33 -1.78 3.52
CA ALA A 234 -0.21 -1.03 4.10
C ALA A 234 0.76 -1.97 4.83
N VAL A 235 0.24 -2.90 5.63
CA VAL A 235 1.04 -3.93 6.32
C VAL A 235 1.78 -4.81 5.32
N GLY A 236 1.08 -5.30 4.28
CA GLY A 236 1.65 -6.14 3.23
C GLY A 236 2.76 -5.42 2.46
N ALA A 237 2.49 -4.21 1.99
CA ALA A 237 3.46 -3.37 1.27
C ALA A 237 4.69 -3.09 2.12
N HIS A 238 4.49 -2.65 3.37
CA HIS A 238 5.57 -2.40 4.32
C HIS A 238 6.45 -3.65 4.55
N THR A 239 5.82 -4.83 4.70
CA THR A 239 6.52 -6.10 4.88
C THR A 239 7.43 -6.41 3.67
N PHE A 240 6.93 -6.28 2.44
CA PHE A 240 7.74 -6.47 1.24
C PHE A 240 8.83 -5.42 1.08
N MET A 241 8.55 -4.15 1.40
CA MET A 241 9.55 -3.08 1.34
C MET A 241 10.70 -3.31 2.31
N ILE A 242 10.44 -3.71 3.55
CA ILE A 242 11.49 -4.08 4.52
C ILE A 242 12.30 -5.27 3.99
N MET A 243 11.64 -6.33 3.51
CA MET A 243 12.34 -7.49 2.97
C MET A 243 13.27 -7.10 1.82
N ILE A 244 12.78 -6.32 0.86
CA ILE A 244 13.59 -5.86 -0.26
C ILE A 244 14.72 -4.96 0.22
N ASP A 245 14.47 -4.01 1.12
CA ASP A 245 15.52 -3.14 1.68
C ASP A 245 16.65 -3.98 2.28
N VAL A 246 16.32 -4.89 3.21
CA VAL A 246 17.31 -5.74 3.90
C VAL A 246 18.04 -6.70 2.94
N LEU A 247 17.32 -7.36 2.03
CA LEU A 247 17.93 -8.33 1.11
C LEU A 247 18.88 -7.68 0.09
N THR A 248 18.73 -6.37 -0.15
CA THR A 248 19.51 -5.61 -1.13
C THR A 248 20.58 -4.70 -0.52
N ARG A 249 20.75 -4.72 0.81
CA ARG A 249 21.91 -4.13 1.48
C ARG A 249 23.17 -4.99 1.25
N ASP A 250 24.34 -4.38 1.46
CA ASP A 250 25.64 -5.06 1.33
C ASP A 250 25.70 -6.29 2.25
N ARG A 251 25.29 -6.11 3.51
CA ARG A 251 25.10 -7.17 4.50
C ARG A 251 23.62 -7.38 4.80
N VAL A 252 23.21 -8.65 4.84
CA VAL A 252 21.87 -9.05 5.27
C VAL A 252 21.88 -9.15 6.79
N GLU A 253 21.45 -8.09 7.45
CA GLU A 253 21.25 -8.08 8.90
C GLU A 253 19.75 -8.13 9.16
N LEU A 254 19.29 -9.24 9.73
CA LEU A 254 17.89 -9.45 10.09
C LEU A 254 17.73 -9.14 11.58
N LEU A 255 16.85 -8.20 11.90
CA LEU A 255 16.39 -7.97 13.27
C LEU A 255 15.06 -8.69 13.44
N GLU A 256 14.92 -9.53 14.47
CA GLU A 256 13.64 -10.20 14.78
C GLU A 256 12.49 -9.16 14.96
N GLY A 257 12.82 -7.93 15.36
CA GLY A 257 11.90 -6.79 15.50
C GLY A 257 11.42 -6.15 14.18
N ASP A 258 11.98 -6.52 13.02
CA ASP A 258 11.60 -5.95 11.71
C ASP A 258 10.34 -6.59 11.13
N PHE A 259 10.02 -7.81 11.56
CA PHE A 259 8.88 -8.60 11.05
C PHE A 259 7.81 -8.86 12.11
N THR A 260 7.94 -8.27 13.30
CA THR A 260 6.92 -8.29 14.36
C THR A 260 6.05 -7.04 14.26
N LEU A 261 4.72 -7.24 14.20
CA LEU A 261 3.72 -6.16 14.11
C LEU A 261 3.79 -5.22 15.33
N PHE A 262 4.14 -5.78 16.49
CA PHE A 262 4.44 -5.08 17.73
C PHE A 262 5.92 -5.31 18.03
N GLY A 263 6.72 -4.26 17.83
CA GLY A 263 8.17 -4.37 17.96
C GLY A 263 8.56 -4.64 19.40
N GLU A 264 9.03 -5.84 19.68
CA GLU A 264 9.88 -6.08 20.83
C GLU A 264 11.35 -5.88 20.46
N ASN A 265 12.10 -5.37 21.44
CA ASN A 265 13.52 -5.09 21.32
C ASN A 265 14.33 -6.39 21.12
N THR A 266 15.41 -6.23 20.34
CA THR A 266 16.65 -7.02 20.35
C THR A 266 16.63 -8.46 19.83
N THR A 267 17.31 -8.68 18.69
CA THR A 267 18.67 -9.25 18.63
C THR A 267 19.23 -9.05 17.22
N VAL A 268 20.47 -8.58 17.11
CA VAL A 268 21.18 -8.49 15.82
C VAL A 268 21.70 -9.88 15.47
N VAL A 269 21.09 -10.54 14.49
CA VAL A 269 21.67 -11.78 13.96
C VAL A 269 22.75 -11.41 12.96
N ARG A 270 24.00 -11.36 13.43
CA ARG A 270 25.18 -11.23 12.55
C ARG A 270 25.36 -12.54 11.79
N THR A 271 25.18 -12.52 10.47
CA THR A 271 25.74 -13.59 9.63
C THR A 271 27.25 -13.37 9.54
N LYS A 272 28.02 -14.28 10.14
CA LYS A 272 29.48 -14.24 10.15
C LYS A 272 30.04 -14.30 8.73
N GLY A 273 30.85 -13.29 8.40
CA GLY A 273 31.84 -13.28 7.34
C GLY A 273 33.07 -12.57 7.90
N ASP A 274 33.64 -13.15 8.95
CA ASP A 274 35.06 -13.12 9.30
C ASP A 274 35.58 -14.55 9.06
#